data_AF-A0A521XHW0-F1
#
_entry.id   AF-A0A521XHW0-F1
#
_cell.length_a   1.000
_cell.length_b   1.000
_cell.length_c   1.000
_cell.angle_alpha   90.00
_cell.angle_beta   90.00
_cell.angle_gamma   90.00
#
_symmetry.space_group_name_H-M   'P 1'
#
loop_
_entity.id
_entity.type
_entity.pdbx_description
1 polymer ?
#
loop_
_entity_poly.entity_id
_entity_poly.type
_entity_poly.pdbx_seq_one_letter_code
_entity_poly.pdbx_strand_id
1 'polypeptide(L)' 'MSWRAVTIGGYLVVALAGLVLAVLARRPASRVERLPIVLSRIMRTRGGRVAVLAAWAWLGLHYFAR' A
#
# COMPACT_ATOMS: atom_id res chain seq x y z
N MET A 1 25.31 -7.01 12.35
CA MET A 1 23.87 -7.13 12.04
C MET A 1 23.71 -7.98 10.78
N SER A 2 22.80 -8.95 10.76
CA SER A 2 22.60 -9.79 9.57
C SER A 2 21.69 -9.10 8.55
N TRP A 3 21.91 -9.35 7.26
CA TRP A 3 21.08 -8.80 6.19
C TRP A 3 19.59 -9.12 6.39
N ARG A 4 19.29 -10.36 6.84
CA ARG A 4 17.94 -10.81 7.19
C ARG A 4 17.28 -9.94 8.26
N ALA A 5 18.01 -9.54 9.30
CA ALA A 5 17.46 -8.68 10.35
C ALA A 5 17.14 -7.27 9.83
N VAL A 6 17.95 -6.74 8.92
CA VAL A 6 17.70 -5.44 8.26
C VAL A 6 16.45 -5.52 7.39
N THR A 7 16.29 -6.58 6.59
CA THR A 7 15.11 -6.75 5.73
C THR A 7 13.84 -6.88 6.57
N ILE A 8 13.87 -7.69 7.63
CA ILE A 8 12.73 -7.86 8.55
C ILE A 8 12.39 -6.52 9.22
N GLY A 9 13.39 -5.80 9.74
CA GLY A 9 13.18 -4.49 10.34
C GLY A 9 12.55 -3.49 9.37
N GLY A 10 13.03 -3.45 8.13
CA GLY A 10 12.47 -2.62 7.06
C GLY A 10 10.99 -2.93 6.80
N TYR A 11 10.64 -4.21 6.62
CA TYR A 11 9.24 -4.60 6.44
C TYR A 11 8.35 -4.26 7.64
N LEU A 12 8.86 -4.42 8.87
CA LEU A 12 8.12 -4.04 10.08
C LEU A 12 7.85 -2.54 10.14
N VAL A 13 8.83 -1.70 9.79
CA VAL A 13 8.65 -0.24 9.76
C VAL A 13 7.57 0.16 8.75
N VAL A 14 7.58 -0.43 7.54
CA VAL A 14 6.57 -0.15 6.52
C VAL A 14 5.18 -0.62 6.98
N ALA A 15 5.08 -1.81 7.56
CA ALA A 15 3.82 -2.35 8.10
C ALA A 15 3.27 -1.47 9.22
N LEU A 16 4.13 -1.04 10.15
CA LEU A 16 3.74 -0.17 11.26
C LEU A 16 3.30 1.21 10.77
N ALA A 17 4.01 1.79 9.79
CA ALA A 17 3.61 3.05 9.17
C ALA A 17 2.23 2.94 8.50
N GLY A 18 1.99 1.85 7.76
CA GLY A 18 0.68 1.57 7.16
C GLY A 18 -0.44 1.44 8.21
N LEU A 19 -0.17 0.76 9.32
CA LEU A 19 -1.11 0.63 10.44
C LEU A 19 -1.41 1.98 11.10
N VAL A 20 -0.39 2.79 11.36
CA VAL A 20 -0.54 4.13 11.92
C VAL A 20 -1.40 5.01 11.01
N LEU A 21 -1.14 5.02 9.70
CA LEU A 21 -1.96 5.75 8.74
C LEU A 21 -3.40 5.25 8.73
N ALA A 22 -3.62 3.93 8.78
CA ALA A 22 -4.96 3.35 8.82
C ALA A 22 -5.73 3.73 10.10
N VAL A 23 -5.06 3.78 11.25
CA VAL A 23 -5.65 4.24 12.52
C VAL A 23 -5.95 5.73 12.48
N LEU A 24 -5.00 6.55 12.01
CA LEU A 24 -5.17 7.99 11.87
C LEU A 24 -6.34 8.32 10.93
N ALA A 25 -6.46 7.65 9.79
CA ALA A 25 -7.56 7.85 8.83
C ALA A 25 -8.95 7.49 9.38
N ARG A 26 -9.04 6.74 10.48
CA ARG A 26 -10.32 6.43 11.14
C ARG A 26 -10.75 7.50 12.15
N ARG A 27 -9.84 8.38 12.60
CA ARG A 27 -10.15 9.40 13.60
C ARG A 27 -11.06 10.49 13.00
N PRO A 28 -12.12 10.92 13.71
CA PRO A 28 -12.90 12.08 13.31
C PRO A 28 -11.97 13.32 13.30
N ALA A 29 -12.06 14.14 12.24
CA ALA A 29 -11.17 15.26 11.93
C ALA A 29 -9.73 14.94 11.45
N SER A 30 -9.42 13.68 11.08
CA SER A 30 -8.16 13.38 10.41
C SER A 30 -8.07 13.99 9.02
N ARG A 31 -6.91 14.58 8.68
CA ARG A 31 -6.57 15.01 7.30
C ARG A 31 -6.17 13.84 6.39
N VAL A 32 -5.89 12.68 6.97
CA VAL A 32 -5.52 11.47 6.22
C VAL A 32 -6.81 10.79 5.75
N GLU A 33 -6.99 10.77 4.43
CA GLU A 33 -8.14 10.13 3.80
C GLU A 33 -8.07 8.60 3.96
N ARG A 34 -9.23 7.96 4.08
CA ARG A 34 -9.29 6.50 4.21
C ARG A 34 -8.88 5.82 2.91
N LEU A 35 -8.10 4.74 3.03
CA LEU A 35 -7.64 3.95 1.88
C LEU A 35 -8.74 3.60 0.86
N PRO A 36 -9.96 3.18 1.27
CA PRO A 36 -11.04 2.87 0.33
C PRO A 36 -11.49 4.08 -0.49
N ILE A 37 -11.44 5.29 0.07
CA ILE A 37 -11.84 6.52 -0.62
C ILE A 37 -10.76 6.90 -1.64
N VAL A 38 -9.48 6.77 -1.27
CA VAL A 38 -8.35 6.99 -2.17
C VAL A 38 -8.41 6.01 -3.35
N LEU A 39 -8.61 4.72 -3.07
CA LEU A 39 -8.76 3.69 -4.11
C LEU A 39 -9.96 3.98 -5.01
N SER A 40 -11.09 4.40 -4.43
CA SER A 40 -12.27 4.79 -5.21
C SER A 40 -11.99 5.96 -6.14
N ARG A 41 -11.21 6.97 -5.69
CA ARG A 41 -10.79 8.10 -6.56
C ARG A 41 -9.89 7.63 -7.70
N ILE A 42 -8.93 6.76 -7.42
CA ILE A 42 -8.05 6.19 -8.46
C ILE A 42 -8.89 5.42 -9.49
N MET A 43 -9.83 4.59 -9.04
CA MET A 43 -10.73 3.80 -9.88
C MET A 43 -11.72 4.61 -10.72
N ARG A 44 -11.87 5.92 -10.48
CA ARG A 44 -12.74 6.78 -11.31
C ARG A 44 -12.15 7.09 -12.69
N THR A 45 -10.83 7.00 -12.85
CA THR A 45 -10.17 7.35 -14.11
C THR A 45 -9.74 6.10 -14.88
N ARG A 46 -9.74 6.16 -16.21
CA ARG A 46 -9.20 5.06 -17.05
C ARG A 46 -7.73 4.82 -16.75
N GLY A 47 -6.94 5.90 -16.63
CA GLY A 47 -5.52 5.82 -16.29
C GLY A 47 -5.27 5.17 -14.92
N GLY A 48 -6.06 5.53 -13.90
CA GLY A 48 -5.94 4.92 -12.57
C GLY A 48 -6.28 3.42 -12.54
N ARG A 49 -7.29 2.99 -13.31
CA ARG A 49 -7.59 1.55 -13.47
C ARG A 49 -6.44 0.80 -14.13
N VAL A 50 -5.89 1.35 -15.21
CA VAL A 50 -4.73 0.76 -15.90
C VAL A 50 -3.52 0.69 -14.97
N ALA A 51 -3.26 1.74 -14.20
CA ALA A 51 -2.16 1.75 -13.24
C ALA A 51 -2.31 0.66 -12.16
N VAL A 52 -3.52 0.44 -11.64
CA VAL A 52 -3.78 -0.62 -10.66
C VAL A 52 -3.64 -2.01 -11.29
N LEU A 53 -4.14 -2.21 -12.51
CA LEU A 53 -3.95 -3.46 -13.24
C LEU A 53 -2.47 -3.73 -13.53
N ALA A 54 -1.70 -2.71 -13.90
CA ALA A 54 -0.26 -2.82 -14.13
C ALA A 54 0.49 -3.14 -12.84
N ALA A 55 0.15 -2.48 -11.72
CA ALA A 55 0.71 -2.79 -10.42
C ALA A 55 0.40 -4.23 -9.99
N TRP A 56 -0.83 -4.70 -10.25
CA TRP A 56 -1.24 -6.07 -9.98
C TRP A 56 -0.50 -7.08 -10.86
N ALA A 57 -0.40 -6.82 -12.17
CA ALA A 57 0.33 -7.67 -13.11
C ALA A 57 1.82 -7.75 -12.73
N TRP A 58 2.43 -6.63 -12.36
CA TRP A 58 3.80 -6.57 -11.86
C TRP A 58 3.97 -7.41 -10.59
N LEU A 59 3.09 -7.26 -9.60
CA LEU A 59 3.12 -8.05 -8.37
C LEU A 59 2.98 -9.54 -8.67
N GLY A 60 2.06 -9.90 -9.57
CA GLY A 60 1.83 -11.29 -9.94
C GLY A 60 3.03 -11.92 -10.63
N LEU A 61 3.63 -11.23 -11.60
CA LEU A 61 4.85 -11.68 -12.25
C LEU A 61 6.03 -11.76 -11.28
N HIS A 62 6.17 -10.79 -10.38
CA HIS A 62 7.31 -10.74 -9.47
C HIS A 62 7.27 -11.82 -8.39
N TYR A 63 6.07 -12.16 -7.87
CA TYR A 63 5.92 -13.10 -6.76
C TYR A 63 5.45 -14.50 -7.17
N PHE A 64 4.65 -14.65 -8.24
CA PHE A 64 4.09 -15.96 -8.65
C PHE A 64 4.80 -16.60 -9.84
N ALA A 65 5.57 -15.85 -10.64
CA ALA A 65 6.31 -16.43 -11.77
C ALA A 65 7.69 -16.99 -11.35
N ARG A 66 7.86 -17.33 -10.08
CA ARG A 66 9.07 -17.94 -9.49
C ARG A 66 8.71 -19.27 -8.86
#